data_AF-A0A963G956-F1
#
_entry.id   AF-A0A963G956-F1
#
_cell.length_a   1.000
_cell.length_b   1.000
_cell.length_c   1.000
_cell.angle_alpha   90.00
_cell.angle_beta   90.00
_cell.angle_gamma   90.00
#
_symmetry.space_group_name_H-M   'P 1'
#
loop_
_entity.id
_entity.type
_entity.pdbx_description
1 polymer ?
#
loop_
_entity_poly.entity_id
_entity_poly.type
_entity_poly.pdbx_seq_one_letter_code
_entity_poly.pdbx_strand_id
1 'polypeptide(L)'
;MPLDEVLQGFGEEQQPAGSAPSTLDDVLQGFEETQAADTETQPLDAALHSAGGWQLSGELDFSTAYNFAHQHPAPGQTDFRGLSRLRTGLDLELEGAITPGWRLHLEVGGEYDAVYRINGRDDYRAQLLDESESEVEVGEAYLQGSPAPEFDLKLGRQILVWGKSDNLRVTDLLNPLDLREPGIVDIEDLRLPVGMAKLDYFSGDWGFSLIALPEVRFSKLPPFGSDFYQGAAPAPPEQTPADGVEHMQYALAANGIFSGWDLAFYWADVYRDQGHLSANGGAPELRHSRITMAGSAANVALGNWLLKGELAYLSGLEFSGLPGLKRDR
;
A
#
# COMPACT_ATOMS: atom_id res chain seq x y z
N MET A 1 -41.95 -55.87 4.81
CA MET A 1 -42.55 -54.61 4.34
C MET A 1 -41.46 -53.85 3.62
N PRO A 2 -41.49 -53.77 2.28
CA PRO A 2 -40.49 -53.06 1.49
C PRO A 2 -40.78 -51.56 1.42
N LEU A 3 -39.72 -50.80 1.13
CA LEU A 3 -39.53 -49.34 1.28
C LEU A 3 -40.41 -48.43 0.39
N ASP A 4 -41.48 -48.93 -0.22
CA ASP A 4 -42.22 -48.21 -1.28
C ASP A 4 -43.34 -47.30 -0.76
N GLU A 5 -43.56 -47.22 0.56
CA GLU A 5 -44.68 -46.47 1.18
C GLU A 5 -44.31 -45.12 1.82
N VAL A 6 -43.04 -44.66 1.73
CA VAL A 6 -42.61 -43.42 2.41
C VAL A 6 -42.51 -42.19 1.48
N LEU A 7 -42.76 -42.32 0.17
CA LEU A 7 -42.54 -41.22 -0.78
C LEU A 7 -43.77 -40.80 -1.61
N GLN A 8 -45.00 -41.03 -1.13
CA GLN A 8 -46.23 -40.49 -1.76
C GLN A 8 -46.57 -39.06 -1.26
N GLY A 9 -45.57 -38.18 -1.18
CA GLY A 9 -45.69 -36.85 -0.59
C GLY A 9 -45.46 -35.66 -1.51
N PHE A 10 -45.23 -35.86 -2.81
CA PHE A 10 -45.03 -34.76 -3.75
C PHE A 10 -45.88 -34.99 -5.00
N GLY A 11 -47.08 -34.41 -4.96
CA GLY A 11 -47.96 -34.33 -6.12
C GLY A 11 -47.36 -33.44 -7.22
N GLU A 12 -47.62 -33.87 -8.45
CA GLU A 12 -47.34 -33.17 -9.69
C GLU A 12 -48.10 -31.84 -9.76
N GLU A 13 -47.38 -30.73 -9.94
CA GLU A 13 -47.87 -29.62 -10.76
C GLU A 13 -47.05 -29.61 -12.05
N GLN A 14 -47.75 -29.81 -13.17
CA GLN A 14 -47.22 -29.84 -14.52
C GLN A 14 -46.79 -28.43 -14.96
N GLN A 15 -45.54 -28.30 -15.40
CA GLN A 15 -45.09 -27.19 -16.25
C GLN A 15 -44.70 -27.78 -17.62
N PRO A 16 -45.11 -27.16 -18.74
CA PRO A 16 -44.99 -27.77 -20.06
C PRO A 16 -43.53 -27.85 -20.50
N ALA A 17 -43.23 -28.93 -21.23
CA ALA A 17 -41.92 -29.24 -21.79
C ALA A 17 -41.38 -28.12 -22.69
N GLY A 18 -40.27 -27.50 -22.27
CA GLY A 18 -39.34 -26.76 -23.13
C GLY A 18 -38.18 -27.67 -23.54
N SER A 19 -37.83 -27.62 -24.82
CA SER A 19 -36.86 -28.44 -25.55
C SER A 19 -35.46 -28.57 -24.92
N ALA A 20 -34.83 -29.74 -25.11
CA ALA A 20 -33.41 -29.96 -24.81
C ALA A 20 -32.50 -29.05 -25.67
N PRO A 21 -31.39 -28.53 -25.12
CA PRO A 21 -30.51 -27.58 -25.82
C PRO A 21 -29.84 -28.26 -27.02
N SER A 22 -29.81 -27.57 -28.16
CA SER A 22 -29.42 -28.16 -29.45
C SER A 22 -28.12 -27.61 -30.02
N THR A 23 -27.51 -26.63 -29.34
CA THR A 23 -26.24 -26.02 -29.72
C THR A 23 -25.35 -25.79 -28.49
N LEU A 24 -24.03 -25.67 -28.71
CA LEU A 24 -23.09 -25.30 -27.64
C LEU A 24 -23.43 -23.91 -27.07
N ASP A 25 -23.96 -23.03 -27.92
CA ASP A 25 -24.41 -21.68 -27.55
C ASP A 25 -25.60 -21.70 -26.57
N ASP A 26 -26.52 -22.67 -26.68
CA ASP A 26 -27.64 -22.83 -25.73
C ASP A 26 -27.17 -23.29 -24.32
N VAL A 27 -26.04 -23.99 -24.24
CA VAL A 27 -25.43 -24.40 -22.96
C VAL A 27 -24.62 -23.24 -22.36
N LEU A 28 -24.08 -22.36 -23.19
CA LEU A 28 -23.31 -21.19 -22.79
C LEU A 28 -24.17 -19.97 -22.44
N GLN A 29 -25.44 -19.92 -22.87
CA GLN A 29 -26.39 -18.87 -22.45
C GLN A 29 -26.66 -18.85 -20.94
N GLY A 30 -26.45 -19.96 -20.23
CA GLY A 30 -26.49 -19.99 -18.75
C GLY A 30 -25.23 -19.43 -18.07
N PHE A 31 -24.20 -19.13 -18.85
CA PHE A 31 -22.89 -18.62 -18.41
C PHE A 31 -22.52 -17.26 -19.02
N GLU A 32 -23.34 -16.72 -19.92
CA GLU A 32 -23.18 -15.38 -20.50
C GLU A 32 -24.21 -14.42 -19.90
N GLU A 33 -23.85 -13.85 -18.75
CA GLU A 33 -23.71 -12.40 -18.52
C GLU A 33 -23.74 -12.16 -17.00
N THR A 34 -22.76 -12.73 -16.29
CA THR A 34 -22.12 -11.98 -15.23
C THR A 34 -20.78 -11.62 -15.84
N GLN A 35 -20.65 -10.36 -16.27
CA GLN A 35 -19.32 -9.79 -16.46
C GLN A 35 -18.58 -10.07 -15.14
N ALA A 36 -17.69 -11.05 -15.15
CA ALA A 36 -16.62 -11.11 -14.18
C ALA A 36 -15.73 -9.91 -14.53
N ALA A 37 -16.17 -8.73 -14.10
CA ALA A 37 -15.26 -7.65 -13.79
C ALA A 37 -14.29 -8.27 -12.79
N ASP A 38 -13.03 -8.36 -13.20
CA ASP A 38 -11.95 -8.40 -12.23
C ASP A 38 -12.32 -7.39 -11.14
N THR A 39 -12.47 -7.88 -9.91
CA THR A 39 -12.70 -7.03 -8.74
C THR A 39 -11.37 -6.36 -8.40
N GLU A 40 -10.83 -5.61 -9.36
CA GLU A 40 -10.25 -4.30 -9.04
C GLU A 40 -11.46 -3.48 -8.63
N THR A 41 -11.45 -2.99 -7.39
CA THR A 41 -12.32 -1.94 -6.86
C THR A 41 -13.04 -1.18 -7.98
N GLN A 42 -14.30 -1.55 -8.28
CA GLN A 42 -15.19 -0.57 -8.88
C GLN A 42 -15.25 0.53 -7.83
N PRO A 43 -14.71 1.73 -8.09
CA PRO A 43 -14.91 2.76 -7.13
C PRO A 43 -16.41 3.06 -7.14
N LEU A 44 -16.90 3.47 -5.98
CA LEU A 44 -18.21 4.09 -5.81
C LEU A 44 -18.44 5.30 -6.77
N ASP A 45 -17.44 5.65 -7.58
CA ASP A 45 -17.37 6.71 -8.59
C ASP A 45 -18.44 6.64 -9.69
N ALA A 46 -18.88 5.45 -10.12
CA ALA A 46 -19.83 5.37 -11.24
C ALA A 46 -21.23 5.91 -10.91
N ALA A 47 -21.58 6.02 -9.62
CA ALA A 47 -22.84 6.61 -9.15
C ALA A 47 -22.73 8.12 -8.82
N LEU A 48 -21.52 8.69 -8.82
CA LEU A 48 -21.25 10.10 -8.47
C LEU A 48 -21.01 10.99 -9.70
N HIS A 49 -21.19 10.46 -10.91
CA HIS A 49 -21.25 11.25 -12.14
C HIS A 49 -22.51 12.13 -12.24
N SER A 50 -22.77 12.99 -11.26
CA SER A 50 -23.63 14.17 -11.42
C SER A 50 -23.61 15.15 -10.23
N ALA A 51 -22.45 15.67 -9.82
CA ALA A 51 -22.38 17.02 -9.22
C ALA A 51 -20.92 17.49 -9.13
N GLY A 52 -20.60 18.65 -9.70
CA GLY A 52 -19.32 19.34 -9.45
C GLY A 52 -19.27 19.94 -8.04
N GLY A 53 -19.44 19.09 -7.02
CA GLY A 53 -19.44 19.45 -5.61
C GLY A 53 -18.24 18.87 -4.87
N TRP A 54 -18.01 19.40 -3.67
CA TRP A 54 -17.09 18.81 -2.71
C TRP A 54 -17.73 17.60 -2.03
N GLN A 55 -16.97 16.54 -1.86
CA GLN A 55 -17.34 15.32 -1.15
C GLN A 55 -16.47 15.18 0.09
N LEU A 56 -17.11 14.94 1.23
CA LEU A 56 -16.45 14.62 2.49
C LEU A 56 -16.86 13.20 2.89
N SER A 57 -15.89 12.31 3.00
CA SER A 57 -16.00 10.95 3.52
C SER A 57 -15.21 10.83 4.82
N GLY A 58 -15.43 9.73 5.54
CA GLY A 58 -14.58 9.38 6.66
C GLY A 58 -14.85 7.98 7.17
N GLU A 59 -13.86 7.45 7.87
CA GLU A 59 -13.85 6.14 8.49
C GLU A 59 -13.59 6.27 9.99
N LEU A 60 -14.20 5.41 10.78
CA LEU A 60 -13.97 5.33 12.22
C LEU A 60 -13.68 3.88 12.57
N ASP A 61 -12.45 3.59 12.99
CA ASP A 61 -12.01 2.27 13.38
C ASP A 61 -11.91 2.11 14.91
N PHE A 62 -12.06 0.86 15.34
CA PHE A 62 -11.83 0.47 16.72
C PHE A 62 -11.02 -0.84 16.73
N SER A 63 -9.80 -0.78 17.26
CA SER A 63 -8.90 -1.94 17.35
C SER A 63 -8.65 -2.32 18.80
N THR A 64 -8.94 -3.57 19.16
CA THR A 64 -8.72 -4.10 20.52
C THR A 64 -7.90 -5.39 20.44
N ALA A 65 -6.86 -5.50 21.28
CA ALA A 65 -6.05 -6.70 21.39
C ALA A 65 -5.96 -7.18 22.83
N TYR A 66 -6.13 -8.49 23.03
CA TYR A 66 -5.97 -9.14 24.33
C TYR A 66 -5.02 -10.33 24.21
N ASN A 67 -3.86 -10.21 24.83
CA ASN A 67 -2.79 -11.19 24.80
C ASN A 67 -2.95 -12.20 25.94
N PHE A 68 -3.13 -13.48 25.58
CA PHE A 68 -3.17 -14.60 26.51
C PHE A 68 -1.94 -15.51 26.34
N ALA A 69 -1.57 -16.23 27.40
CA ALA A 69 -0.43 -17.16 27.43
C ALA A 69 0.97 -16.54 27.12
N HIS A 70 1.14 -15.23 27.33
CA HIS A 70 2.44 -14.56 27.25
C HIS A 70 3.31 -14.91 28.47
N GLN A 71 4.62 -15.07 28.26
CA GLN A 71 5.58 -15.18 29.37
C GLN A 71 5.68 -13.85 30.12
N HIS A 72 6.06 -13.90 31.40
CA HIS A 72 6.36 -12.68 32.14
C HIS A 72 7.53 -11.95 31.47
N PRO A 73 7.44 -10.63 31.22
CA PRO A 73 8.54 -9.88 30.62
C PRO A 73 9.77 -9.91 31.51
N ALA A 74 10.96 -9.82 30.91
CA ALA A 74 12.19 -9.63 31.66
C ALA A 74 12.19 -8.25 32.34
N PRO A 75 12.94 -8.06 33.45
CA PRO A 75 13.03 -6.75 34.10
C PRO A 75 13.43 -5.64 33.11
N GLY A 76 12.62 -4.58 33.06
CA GLY A 76 12.84 -3.43 32.17
C GLY A 76 12.28 -3.57 30.75
N GLN A 77 11.59 -4.67 30.43
CA GLN A 77 10.77 -4.81 29.22
C GLN A 77 9.31 -4.42 29.50
N THR A 78 8.63 -3.97 28.45
CA THR A 78 7.21 -3.63 28.50
C THR A 78 6.36 -4.89 28.70
N ASP A 79 5.33 -4.80 29.53
CA ASP A 79 4.40 -5.89 29.78
C ASP A 79 3.18 -5.77 28.86
N PHE A 80 3.09 -6.66 27.89
CA PHE A 80 1.96 -6.71 26.94
C PHE A 80 0.96 -7.82 27.28
N ARG A 81 0.96 -8.37 28.50
CA ARG A 81 -0.05 -9.35 28.93
C ARG A 81 -1.42 -8.71 29.10
N GLY A 82 -2.48 -9.47 28.82
CA GLY A 82 -3.84 -8.98 28.98
C GLY A 82 -4.21 -7.97 27.89
N LEU A 83 -4.88 -6.87 28.27
CA LEU A 83 -5.28 -5.85 27.30
C LEU A 83 -4.05 -5.07 26.83
N SER A 84 -3.69 -5.23 25.55
CA SER A 84 -2.48 -4.66 24.94
C SER A 84 -2.76 -3.63 23.86
N ARG A 85 -4.02 -3.48 23.42
CA ARG A 85 -4.47 -2.42 22.51
C ARG A 85 -5.92 -2.05 22.79
N LEU A 86 -6.20 -0.76 22.79
CA LEU A 86 -7.56 -0.19 22.77
C LEU A 86 -7.51 1.12 21.97
N ARG A 87 -7.36 0.97 20.66
CA ARG A 87 -7.16 2.06 19.71
C ARG A 87 -8.46 2.47 19.04
N THR A 88 -8.64 3.77 18.89
CA THR A 88 -9.65 4.37 18.03
C THR A 88 -8.92 5.24 17.02
N GLY A 89 -9.23 5.06 15.74
CA GLY A 89 -8.80 5.97 14.69
C GLY A 89 -10.00 6.61 13.99
N LEU A 90 -9.71 7.71 13.31
CA LEU A 90 -10.63 8.50 12.52
C LEU A 90 -9.88 9.03 11.30
N ASP A 91 -10.35 8.63 10.13
CA ASP A 91 -9.85 9.12 8.85
C ASP A 91 -10.91 10.00 8.19
N LEU A 92 -10.49 11.13 7.65
CA LEU A 92 -11.34 12.07 6.96
C LEU A 92 -10.77 12.36 5.58
N GLU A 93 -11.62 12.28 4.58
CA GLU A 93 -11.24 12.46 3.18
C GLU A 93 -12.11 13.55 2.56
N LEU A 94 -11.47 14.53 1.92
CA LEU A 94 -12.11 15.62 1.20
C LEU A 94 -11.64 15.60 -0.25
N GLU A 95 -12.59 15.40 -1.16
CA GLU A 95 -12.35 15.46 -2.60
C GLU A 95 -13.23 16.53 -3.25
N GLY A 96 -12.73 17.21 -4.28
CA GLY A 96 -13.55 18.14 -5.05
C GLY A 96 -12.86 18.79 -6.24
N ALA A 97 -13.65 19.22 -7.21
CA ALA A 97 -13.16 20.03 -8.31
C ALA A 97 -12.89 21.48 -7.86
N ILE A 98 -11.67 21.98 -8.05
CA ILE A 98 -11.33 23.38 -7.76
C ILE A 98 -11.67 24.27 -8.97
N THR A 99 -11.31 23.81 -10.16
CA THR A 99 -11.60 24.45 -11.46
C THR A 99 -11.91 23.37 -12.49
N PRO A 100 -12.51 23.70 -13.65
CA PRO A 100 -12.68 22.72 -14.71
C PRO A 100 -11.35 22.02 -15.05
N GLY A 101 -11.33 20.69 -15.00
CA GLY A 101 -10.14 19.87 -15.28
C GLY A 101 -9.14 19.73 -14.13
N TRP A 102 -9.41 20.29 -12.94
CA TRP A 102 -8.53 20.18 -11.77
C TRP A 102 -9.28 19.77 -10.51
N ARG A 103 -8.71 18.83 -9.77
CA ARG A 103 -9.30 18.21 -8.59
C ARG A 103 -8.31 18.19 -7.41
N LEU A 104 -8.81 18.55 -6.24
CA LEU A 104 -8.13 18.36 -4.96
C LEU A 104 -8.57 17.04 -4.34
N HIS A 105 -7.62 16.34 -3.73
CA HIS A 105 -7.86 15.25 -2.79
C HIS A 105 -7.04 15.53 -1.53
N LEU A 106 -7.65 15.35 -0.36
CA LEU A 106 -7.02 15.56 0.94
C LEU A 106 -7.52 14.51 1.93
N GLU A 107 -6.59 13.79 2.51
CA GLU A 107 -6.80 12.79 3.55
C GLU A 107 -6.08 13.20 4.83
N VAL A 108 -6.79 13.15 5.95
CA VAL A 108 -6.24 13.39 7.28
C VAL A 108 -6.75 12.31 8.22
N GLY A 109 -5.82 11.56 8.79
CA GLY A 109 -6.07 10.50 9.75
C GLY A 109 -5.57 10.84 11.14
N GLY A 110 -6.18 10.24 12.16
CA GLY A 110 -5.68 10.34 13.52
C GLY A 110 -6.09 9.17 14.39
N GLU A 111 -5.14 8.66 15.17
CA GLU A 111 -5.30 7.49 16.03
C GLU A 111 -4.99 7.84 17.50
N TYR A 112 -5.68 7.17 18.43
CA TYR A 112 -5.39 7.22 19.86
C TYR A 112 -5.56 5.85 20.50
N ASP A 113 -4.51 5.35 21.15
CA ASP A 113 -4.53 4.09 21.89
C ASP A 113 -4.63 4.32 23.39
N ALA A 114 -5.83 4.07 23.94
CA ALA A 114 -6.13 4.31 25.33
C ALA A 114 -5.46 3.29 26.27
N VAL A 115 -4.88 2.19 25.75
CA VAL A 115 -4.32 1.11 26.56
C VAL A 115 -3.18 1.59 27.45
N TYR A 116 -2.32 2.49 26.96
CA TYR A 116 -1.17 3.00 27.69
C TYR A 116 -1.59 3.77 28.94
N ARG A 117 -2.70 4.51 28.86
CA ARG A 117 -3.28 5.22 30.00
C ARG A 117 -3.99 4.28 30.98
N ILE A 118 -4.63 3.22 30.48
CA ILE A 118 -5.34 2.23 31.30
C ILE A 118 -4.36 1.39 32.11
N ASN A 119 -3.29 0.92 31.49
CA ASN A 119 -2.28 0.08 32.12
C ASN A 119 -1.29 0.91 32.96
N GLY A 120 -1.09 2.18 32.61
CA GLY A 120 -0.19 3.10 33.32
C GLY A 120 1.00 3.48 32.43
N ARG A 121 1.06 4.75 32.01
CA ARG A 121 2.07 5.23 31.05
C ARG A 121 3.51 5.04 31.55
N ASP A 122 3.73 5.05 32.86
CA ASP A 122 5.05 4.89 33.47
C ASP A 122 5.66 3.48 33.24
N ASP A 123 4.85 2.49 32.85
CA ASP A 123 5.31 1.12 32.54
C ASP A 123 5.78 0.98 31.07
N TYR A 124 5.67 2.04 30.27
CA TYR A 124 6.02 2.05 28.86
C TYR A 124 7.22 2.96 28.58
N ARG A 125 7.97 2.64 27.53
CA ARG A 125 9.11 3.45 27.12
C ARG A 125 8.63 4.74 26.45
N ALA A 126 9.34 5.84 26.68
CA ALA A 126 9.00 7.14 26.11
C ALA A 126 8.89 7.11 24.58
N GLN A 127 9.80 6.42 23.88
CA GLN A 127 9.73 6.29 22.42
C GLN A 127 8.47 5.55 21.96
N LEU A 128 8.08 4.47 22.63
CA LEU A 128 6.85 3.74 22.32
C LEU A 128 5.61 4.62 22.52
N LEU A 129 5.56 5.40 23.59
CA LEU A 129 4.44 6.32 23.83
C LEU A 129 4.38 7.41 22.75
N ASP A 130 5.52 8.00 22.39
CA ASP A 130 5.61 9.05 21.37
C ASP A 130 5.14 8.56 19.99
N GLU A 131 5.47 7.31 19.63
CA GLU A 131 5.16 6.74 18.32
C GLU A 131 3.86 5.92 18.25
N SER A 132 3.20 5.61 19.37
CA SER A 132 2.05 4.67 19.37
C SER A 132 0.87 5.06 20.27
N GLU A 133 1.01 6.02 21.19
CA GLU A 133 -0.12 6.46 22.04
C GLU A 133 -1.11 7.31 21.25
N SER A 134 -0.60 8.20 20.41
CA SER A 134 -1.41 9.08 19.57
C SER A 134 -0.66 9.48 18.32
N GLU A 135 -1.34 9.47 17.17
CA GLU A 135 -0.77 9.91 15.91
C GLU A 135 -1.78 10.73 15.13
N VAL A 136 -1.31 11.73 14.40
CA VAL A 136 -2.10 12.45 13.40
C VAL A 136 -1.25 12.52 12.14
N GLU A 137 -1.80 12.06 11.04
CA GLU A 137 -1.10 11.99 9.76
C GLU A 137 -1.92 12.67 8.66
N VAL A 138 -1.21 13.36 7.77
CA VAL A 138 -1.77 13.75 6.47
C VAL A 138 -1.43 12.64 5.49
N GLY A 139 -2.47 11.94 5.02
CA GLY A 139 -2.41 10.87 4.04
C GLY A 139 -2.15 11.41 2.63
N GLU A 140 -2.92 10.93 1.65
CA GLU A 140 -2.86 11.51 0.31
C GLU A 140 -3.38 12.96 0.33
N ALA A 141 -2.55 13.88 -0.19
CA ALA A 141 -2.88 15.30 -0.26
C ALA A 141 -2.30 15.88 -1.55
N TYR A 142 -3.12 15.93 -2.59
CA TYR A 142 -2.65 16.27 -3.92
C TYR A 142 -3.66 17.09 -4.72
N LEU A 143 -3.11 17.82 -5.68
CA LEU A 143 -3.83 18.45 -6.77
C LEU A 143 -3.55 17.66 -8.05
N GLN A 144 -4.59 17.26 -8.77
CA GLN A 144 -4.45 16.58 -10.06
C GLN A 144 -5.27 17.24 -11.16
N GLY A 145 -4.79 17.15 -12.40
CA GLY A 145 -5.52 17.64 -13.56
C GLY A 145 -4.82 17.36 -14.88
N SER A 146 -5.55 17.56 -15.97
CA SER A 146 -5.08 17.27 -17.32
C SER A 146 -4.87 18.59 -18.09
N PRO A 147 -3.65 19.16 -18.10
CA PRO A 147 -3.39 20.44 -18.79
C PRO A 147 -3.58 20.35 -20.31
N ALA A 148 -3.50 19.15 -20.89
CA ALA A 148 -3.78 18.84 -22.28
C ALA A 148 -4.30 17.39 -22.40
N PRO A 149 -4.96 16.99 -23.49
CA PRO A 149 -5.58 15.66 -23.61
C PRO A 149 -4.60 14.49 -23.44
N GLU A 150 -3.34 14.68 -23.81
CA GLU A 150 -2.30 13.65 -23.74
C GLU A 150 -1.47 13.71 -22.45
N PHE A 151 -1.76 14.64 -21.54
CA PHE A 151 -0.96 14.89 -20.35
C PHE A 151 -1.79 14.94 -19.08
N ASP A 152 -1.33 14.22 -18.05
CA ASP A 152 -1.85 14.32 -16.70
C ASP A 152 -0.76 14.79 -15.74
N LEU A 153 -1.12 15.67 -14.81
CA LEU A 153 -0.24 16.18 -13.78
C LEU A 153 -0.85 15.91 -12.40
N LYS A 154 -0.08 15.30 -11.50
CA LYS A 154 -0.44 15.09 -10.09
C LYS A 154 0.68 15.63 -9.18
N LEU A 155 0.34 16.60 -8.33
CA LEU A 155 1.27 17.32 -7.46
C LEU A 155 0.83 17.18 -6.00
N GLY A 156 1.72 16.70 -5.14
CA GLY A 156 1.47 16.57 -3.70
C GLY A 156 1.82 15.20 -3.15
N ARG A 157 1.41 14.94 -1.90
CA ARG A 157 1.58 13.64 -1.25
C ARG A 157 0.63 12.63 -1.88
N GLN A 158 1.19 11.54 -2.38
CA GLN A 158 0.42 10.51 -3.06
C GLN A 158 1.08 9.14 -2.92
N ILE A 159 0.28 8.10 -3.13
CA ILE A 159 0.76 6.73 -3.29
C ILE A 159 0.92 6.44 -4.78
N LEU A 160 2.08 5.90 -5.16
CA LEU A 160 2.39 5.49 -6.53
C LEU A 160 2.87 4.04 -6.52
N VAL A 161 1.97 3.14 -6.93
CA VAL A 161 2.26 1.71 -7.02
C VAL A 161 2.96 1.39 -8.34
N TRP A 162 4.12 0.75 -8.24
CA TRP A 162 4.84 0.16 -9.37
C TRP A 162 4.84 -1.36 -9.28
N GLY A 163 5.03 -2.02 -10.42
CA GLY A 163 4.95 -3.48 -10.51
C GLY A 163 3.55 -3.96 -10.88
N LYS A 164 3.43 -5.27 -11.01
CA LYS A 164 2.25 -6.02 -11.46
C LYS A 164 1.90 -7.19 -10.53
N SER A 165 2.78 -7.50 -9.58
CA SER A 165 2.65 -8.55 -8.59
C SER A 165 1.78 -8.07 -7.44
N ASP A 166 0.88 -8.94 -6.98
CA ASP A 166 -0.14 -8.55 -5.99
C ASP A 166 0.46 -8.38 -4.59
N ASN A 167 1.34 -9.32 -4.18
CA ASN A 167 1.88 -9.38 -2.81
C ASN A 167 3.40 -9.20 -2.73
N LEU A 168 4.08 -8.91 -3.85
CA LEU A 168 5.54 -8.79 -3.91
C LEU A 168 5.94 -7.42 -4.43
N ARG A 169 6.79 -6.73 -3.67
CA ARG A 169 7.33 -5.42 -4.04
C ARG A 169 8.72 -5.60 -4.64
N VAL A 170 8.79 -5.86 -5.96
CA VAL A 170 10.09 -6.02 -6.66
C VAL A 170 10.56 -4.68 -7.21
N THR A 171 9.72 -3.96 -7.95
CA THR A 171 10.02 -2.62 -8.48
C THR A 171 9.42 -1.49 -7.64
N ASP A 172 8.49 -1.80 -6.75
CA ASP A 172 7.82 -0.86 -5.86
C ASP A 172 8.72 -0.43 -4.70
N LEU A 173 9.36 0.73 -4.86
CA LEU A 173 10.32 1.28 -3.88
C LEU A 173 10.15 2.78 -3.62
N LEU A 174 9.21 3.45 -4.29
CA LEU A 174 9.04 4.90 -4.18
C LEU A 174 8.32 5.31 -2.88
N ASN A 175 7.29 4.55 -2.50
CA ASN A 175 6.56 4.77 -1.26
C ASN A 175 7.16 3.90 -0.13
N PRO A 176 7.53 4.51 1.02
CA PRO A 176 7.90 3.77 2.22
C PRO A 176 6.68 3.07 2.84
N LEU A 177 6.92 2.25 3.85
CA LEU A 177 5.88 1.46 4.51
C LEU A 177 5.76 1.77 6.01
N ASP A 178 4.58 1.58 6.58
CA ASP A 178 4.41 1.47 8.01
C ASP A 178 4.64 0.03 8.48
N LEU A 179 5.85 -0.29 8.93
CA LEU A 179 6.23 -1.63 9.37
C LEU A 179 6.21 -1.79 10.89
N ARG A 180 5.50 -0.92 11.62
CA ARG A 180 5.42 -0.98 13.09
C ARG A 180 4.77 -2.28 13.59
N GLU A 181 3.84 -2.84 12.82
CA GLU A 181 3.06 -4.03 13.17
C GLU A 181 3.08 -5.09 12.04
N PRO A 182 4.22 -5.78 11.84
CA PRO A 182 4.39 -6.69 10.72
C PRO A 182 3.38 -7.85 10.75
N GLY A 183 2.74 -8.09 9.60
CA GLY A 183 1.84 -9.24 9.38
C GLY A 183 0.41 -9.06 9.89
N ILE A 184 0.03 -7.87 10.35
CA ILE A 184 -1.33 -7.53 10.79
C ILE A 184 -2.13 -6.86 9.67
N VAL A 185 -1.45 -6.04 8.86
CA VAL A 185 -2.04 -5.21 7.82
C VAL A 185 -1.59 -5.72 6.45
N ASP A 186 -2.48 -5.66 5.47
CA ASP A 186 -2.19 -6.04 4.10
C ASP A 186 -1.20 -5.07 3.44
N ILE A 187 -0.39 -5.57 2.51
CA ILE A 187 0.73 -4.79 1.95
C ILE A 187 0.29 -3.52 1.21
N GLU A 188 -0.98 -3.48 0.78
CA GLU A 188 -1.59 -2.32 0.15
C GLU A 188 -1.74 -1.12 1.08
N ASP A 189 -2.24 -1.37 2.29
CA ASP A 189 -2.51 -0.35 3.29
C ASP A 189 -1.25 0.06 4.07
N LEU A 190 -0.15 -0.67 3.91
CA LEU A 190 1.12 -0.31 4.53
C LEU A 190 1.78 0.93 3.89
N ARG A 191 1.38 1.34 2.68
CA ARG A 191 2.11 2.37 1.92
C ARG A 191 1.88 3.76 2.51
N LEU A 192 2.98 4.44 2.80
CA LEU A 192 2.96 5.83 3.22
C LEU A 192 3.04 6.75 1.99
N PRO A 193 2.17 7.77 1.87
CA PRO A 193 2.19 8.71 0.76
C PRO A 193 3.44 9.61 0.83
N VAL A 194 3.97 9.96 -0.34
CA VAL A 194 5.19 10.79 -0.46
C VAL A 194 4.92 11.99 -1.34
N GLY A 195 5.40 13.15 -0.94
CA GLY A 195 5.34 14.38 -1.70
C GLY A 195 6.12 14.26 -3.00
N MET A 196 5.41 14.29 -4.12
CA MET A 196 6.01 14.20 -5.45
C MET A 196 5.24 15.01 -6.49
N ALA A 197 5.92 15.28 -7.60
CA ALA A 197 5.33 15.77 -8.83
C ALA A 197 5.43 14.67 -9.89
N LYS A 198 4.28 14.26 -10.43
CA LYS A 198 4.17 13.24 -11.49
C LYS A 198 3.54 13.86 -12.72
N LEU A 199 4.22 13.74 -13.85
CA LEU A 199 3.72 14.12 -15.18
C LEU A 199 3.62 12.84 -16.02
N ASP A 200 2.42 12.53 -16.47
CA ASP A 200 2.17 11.45 -17.42
C ASP A 200 1.99 12.01 -18.84
N TYR A 201 2.48 11.27 -19.82
CA TYR A 201 2.28 11.53 -21.25
C TYR A 201 1.83 10.26 -21.95
N PHE A 202 0.74 10.34 -22.72
CA PHE A 202 0.14 9.20 -23.41
C PHE A 202 0.31 9.30 -24.92
N SER A 203 0.71 8.20 -25.55
CA SER A 203 0.92 8.12 -27.00
C SER A 203 0.63 6.72 -27.52
N GLY A 204 -0.53 6.54 -28.16
CA GLY A 204 -0.98 5.24 -28.64
C GLY A 204 -1.15 4.25 -27.47
N ASP A 205 -0.53 3.09 -27.60
CA ASP A 205 -0.56 2.01 -26.59
C ASP A 205 0.39 2.27 -25.41
N TRP A 206 1.12 3.39 -25.41
CA TRP A 206 2.14 3.72 -24.41
C TRP A 206 1.76 4.90 -23.52
N GLY A 207 2.09 4.77 -22.24
CA GLY A 207 2.12 5.86 -21.26
C GLY A 207 3.52 6.02 -20.67
N PHE A 208 3.97 7.25 -20.52
CA PHE A 208 5.27 7.60 -19.95
C PHE A 208 5.08 8.48 -18.72
N SER A 209 5.76 8.17 -17.62
CA SER A 209 5.71 8.97 -16.40
C SER A 209 7.07 9.57 -16.08
N LEU A 210 7.10 10.87 -15.79
CA LEU A 210 8.23 11.57 -15.19
C LEU A 210 7.87 11.98 -13.77
N ILE A 211 8.69 11.57 -12.80
CA ILE A 211 8.43 11.78 -11.37
C ILE A 211 9.63 12.46 -10.72
N ALA A 212 9.35 13.49 -9.93
CA ALA A 212 10.32 14.14 -9.05
C ALA A 212 9.79 14.11 -7.61
N LEU A 213 10.60 13.62 -6.67
CA LEU A 213 10.26 13.51 -5.26
C LEU A 213 11.17 14.45 -4.45
N PRO A 214 10.69 15.67 -4.11
CA PRO A 214 11.42 16.58 -3.23
C PRO A 214 11.32 16.16 -1.75
N GLU A 215 10.30 15.37 -1.37
CA GLU A 215 10.18 14.81 -0.02
C GLU A 215 11.03 13.54 0.11
N VAL A 216 11.82 13.46 1.18
CA VAL A 216 12.59 12.27 1.54
C VAL A 216 11.93 11.64 2.76
N ARG A 217 11.24 10.52 2.53
CA ARG A 217 10.46 9.80 3.54
C ARG A 217 10.90 8.34 3.62
N PHE A 218 10.91 7.77 4.82
CA PHE A 218 11.32 6.39 5.09
C PHE A 218 10.26 5.62 5.86
N SER A 219 10.37 4.30 5.84
CA SER A 219 9.44 3.40 6.51
C SER A 219 9.47 3.59 8.02
N LYS A 220 8.28 3.56 8.63
CA LYS A 220 8.17 3.50 10.10
C LYS A 220 8.51 2.09 10.55
N LEU A 221 9.43 1.96 11.50
CA LEU A 221 9.82 0.68 12.08
C LEU A 221 9.24 0.56 13.50
N PRO A 222 9.13 -0.64 14.08
CA PRO A 222 8.64 -0.78 15.44
C PRO A 222 9.47 0.08 16.42
N PRO A 223 8.85 0.89 17.29
CA PRO A 223 9.57 1.67 18.29
C PRO A 223 10.24 0.79 19.34
N PHE A 224 11.32 1.28 19.97
CA PHE A 224 11.97 0.57 21.07
C PHE A 224 11.00 0.35 22.23
N GLY A 225 10.73 -0.92 22.55
CA GLY A 225 9.77 -1.31 23.59
C GLY A 225 8.45 -1.85 23.04
N SER A 226 8.19 -1.75 21.74
CA SER A 226 7.08 -2.45 21.08
C SER A 226 7.25 -3.98 21.15
N ASP A 227 6.14 -4.71 21.15
CA ASP A 227 6.08 -6.18 21.02
C ASP A 227 6.76 -6.70 19.74
N PHE A 228 6.87 -5.84 18.71
CA PHE A 228 7.50 -6.16 17.43
C PHE A 228 8.98 -5.76 17.34
N TYR A 229 9.52 -5.09 18.37
CA TYR A 229 10.92 -4.66 18.37
C TYR A 229 11.86 -5.80 18.81
N GLN A 230 12.75 -6.21 17.90
CA GLN A 230 13.64 -7.37 18.12
C GLN A 230 14.93 -7.05 18.92
N GLY A 231 15.27 -5.76 19.09
CA GLY A 231 16.54 -5.35 19.72
C GLY A 231 16.46 -5.23 21.25
N ALA A 232 17.58 -5.48 21.93
CA ALA A 232 17.70 -5.29 23.38
C ALA A 232 17.98 -3.83 23.80
N ALA A 233 18.35 -2.98 22.85
CA ALA A 233 18.69 -1.58 23.03
C ALA A 233 18.03 -0.76 21.90
N PRO A 234 17.79 0.55 22.08
CA PRO A 234 17.25 1.39 21.02
C PRO A 234 18.16 1.40 19.80
N ALA A 235 17.57 1.61 18.62
CA ALA A 235 18.34 1.78 17.41
C ALA A 235 19.26 3.01 17.53
N PRO A 236 20.44 3.00 16.89
CA PRO A 236 21.26 4.19 16.80
C PRO A 236 20.47 5.35 16.16
N PRO A 237 20.81 6.61 16.46
CA PRO A 237 20.14 7.75 15.85
C PRO A 237 20.16 7.67 14.33
N GLU A 238 19.02 7.94 13.71
CA GLU A 238 18.86 7.96 12.27
C GLU A 238 19.15 9.36 11.72
N GLN A 239 19.99 9.42 10.69
CA GLN A 239 20.32 10.65 9.97
C GLN A 239 19.61 10.63 8.62
N THR A 240 18.53 11.38 8.52
CA THR A 240 17.73 11.51 7.30
C THR A 240 18.13 12.76 6.52
N PRO A 241 18.25 12.68 5.18
CA PRO A 241 18.41 13.86 4.35
C PRO A 241 17.21 14.80 4.49
N ALA A 242 17.46 16.12 4.47
CA ALA A 242 16.38 17.11 4.51
C ALA A 242 15.63 17.16 3.16
N ASP A 243 14.33 17.46 3.21
CA ASP A 243 13.52 17.70 2.02
C ASP A 243 14.08 18.84 1.15
N GLY A 244 13.80 18.77 -0.14
CA GLY A 244 14.05 19.84 -1.10
C GLY A 244 14.98 19.44 -2.25
N VAL A 245 15.41 20.45 -3.00
CA VAL A 245 16.09 20.27 -4.29
C VAL A 245 17.46 19.60 -4.15
N GLU A 246 18.17 19.81 -3.03
CA GLU A 246 19.49 19.22 -2.77
C GLU A 246 19.45 17.69 -2.68
N HIS A 247 18.36 17.13 -2.17
CA HIS A 247 18.17 15.69 -1.99
C HIS A 247 17.06 15.14 -2.89
N MET A 248 16.68 15.88 -3.94
CA MET A 248 15.61 15.48 -4.84
C MET A 248 15.87 14.12 -5.47
N GLN A 249 14.83 13.30 -5.51
CA GLN A 249 14.85 11.96 -6.08
C GLN A 249 14.07 11.96 -7.39
N TYR A 250 14.37 11.00 -8.27
CA TYR A 250 13.79 10.96 -9.61
C TYR A 250 13.34 9.56 -9.98
N ALA A 251 12.27 9.50 -10.76
CA ALA A 251 11.72 8.26 -11.26
C ALA A 251 11.15 8.44 -12.67
N LEU A 252 11.26 7.39 -13.47
CA LEU A 252 10.74 7.30 -14.83
C LEU A 252 10.00 5.97 -14.99
N ALA A 253 8.89 6.00 -15.71
CA ALA A 253 8.18 4.79 -16.13
C ALA A 253 7.79 4.87 -17.60
N ALA A 254 7.75 3.71 -18.26
CA ALA A 254 7.16 3.53 -19.59
C ALA A 254 6.29 2.27 -19.56
N ASN A 255 4.98 2.42 -19.73
CA ASN A 255 3.99 1.37 -19.66
C ASN A 255 3.37 1.17 -21.05
N GLY A 256 3.34 -0.06 -21.54
CA GLY A 256 2.70 -0.43 -22.81
C GLY A 256 1.59 -1.44 -22.57
N ILE A 257 0.39 -1.17 -23.07
CA ILE A 257 -0.79 -2.05 -22.93
C ILE A 257 -1.21 -2.52 -24.31
N PHE A 258 -1.15 -3.82 -24.56
CA PHE A 258 -1.43 -4.42 -25.85
C PHE A 258 -2.51 -5.50 -25.73
N SER A 259 -2.96 -6.02 -26.86
CA SER A 259 -3.93 -7.12 -26.85
C SER A 259 -3.31 -8.39 -26.25
N GLY A 260 -3.81 -8.79 -25.08
CA GLY A 260 -3.44 -10.02 -24.39
C GLY A 260 -2.14 -9.95 -23.57
N TRP A 261 -1.46 -8.82 -23.54
CA TRP A 261 -0.27 -8.63 -22.71
C TRP A 261 0.03 -7.16 -22.46
N ASP A 262 0.77 -6.89 -21.40
CA ASP A 262 1.26 -5.57 -21.06
C ASP A 262 2.71 -5.67 -20.59
N LEU A 263 3.42 -4.55 -20.61
CA LEU A 263 4.71 -4.45 -19.96
C LEU A 263 4.94 -3.06 -19.39
N ALA A 264 5.88 -2.97 -18.46
CA ALA A 264 6.34 -1.74 -17.89
C ALA A 264 7.86 -1.78 -17.75
N PHE A 265 8.48 -0.62 -17.94
CA PHE A 265 9.88 -0.37 -17.61
C PHE A 265 9.96 0.76 -16.60
N TYR A 266 10.84 0.60 -15.62
CA TYR A 266 11.04 1.55 -14.53
C TYR A 266 12.51 1.93 -14.41
N TRP A 267 12.76 3.19 -14.09
CA TRP A 267 14.05 3.65 -13.63
C TRP A 267 13.86 4.59 -12.45
N ALA A 268 14.71 4.48 -11.42
CA ALA A 268 14.65 5.39 -10.28
C ALA A 268 16.04 5.69 -9.73
N ASP A 269 16.21 6.90 -9.22
CA ASP A 269 17.36 7.33 -8.42
C ASP A 269 16.83 7.95 -7.12
N VAL A 270 16.90 7.17 -6.04
CA VAL A 270 16.21 7.42 -4.78
C VAL A 270 17.08 7.05 -3.58
N TYR A 271 16.68 7.42 -2.38
CA TYR A 271 17.26 6.88 -1.17
C TYR A 271 16.70 5.49 -0.89
N ARG A 272 17.59 4.59 -0.49
CA ARG A 272 17.22 3.28 0.00
C ARG A 272 16.45 3.45 1.30
N ASP A 273 15.26 2.88 1.34
CA ASP A 273 14.39 2.88 2.51
C ASP A 273 15.06 2.29 3.76
N GLN A 274 15.73 1.16 3.60
CA GLN A 274 16.49 0.55 4.69
C GLN A 274 17.82 1.28 4.96
N GLY A 275 17.94 1.85 6.16
CA GLY A 275 19.18 2.44 6.65
C GLY A 275 20.30 1.41 6.90
N HIS A 276 21.55 1.84 6.79
CA HIS A 276 22.73 1.07 7.14
C HIS A 276 23.49 1.74 8.28
N LEU A 277 24.23 0.94 9.07
CA LEU A 277 25.08 1.46 10.12
C LEU A 277 26.29 2.16 9.52
N SER A 278 26.49 3.40 9.93
CA SER A 278 27.67 4.20 9.70
C SER A 278 28.26 4.68 11.03
N ALA A 279 29.50 5.13 11.01
CA ALA A 279 30.17 5.69 12.18
C ALA A 279 30.63 7.12 11.88
N ASN A 280 30.12 8.08 12.65
CA ASN A 280 30.56 9.47 12.59
C ASN A 280 31.27 9.82 13.90
N GLY A 281 32.56 10.16 13.83
CA GLY A 281 33.37 10.43 15.02
C GLY A 281 33.48 9.27 16.02
N GLY A 282 33.16 8.03 15.59
CA GLY A 282 33.17 6.83 16.44
C GLY A 282 31.82 6.48 17.09
N ALA A 283 30.78 7.30 16.94
CA ALA A 283 29.42 6.97 17.36
C ALA A 283 28.64 6.28 16.22
N PRO A 284 27.89 5.21 16.49
CA PRO A 284 27.05 4.58 15.48
C PRO A 284 25.83 5.45 15.16
N GLU A 285 25.48 5.50 13.89
CA GLU A 285 24.27 6.16 13.37
C GLU A 285 23.72 5.37 12.18
N LEU A 286 22.41 5.49 11.91
CA LEU A 286 21.79 4.95 10.72
C LEU A 286 21.79 5.99 9.60
N ARG A 287 22.14 5.58 8.37
CA ARG A 287 22.13 6.43 7.17
C ARG A 287 21.48 5.72 5.99
N HIS A 288 20.91 6.50 5.08
CA HIS A 288 20.27 6.00 3.87
C HIS A 288 21.18 6.24 2.66
N SER A 289 21.49 5.16 1.93
CA SER A 289 22.30 5.23 0.72
C SER A 289 21.44 5.64 -0.47
N ARG A 290 21.95 6.53 -1.33
CA ARG A 290 21.33 6.81 -2.63
C ARG A 290 21.60 5.65 -3.58
N ILE A 291 20.55 5.11 -4.17
CA ILE A 291 20.55 3.93 -5.03
C ILE A 291 19.92 4.26 -6.38
N THR A 292 20.33 3.52 -7.40
CA THR A 292 19.70 3.56 -8.72
C THR A 292 19.04 2.21 -8.98
N MET A 293 17.81 2.22 -9.50
CA MET A 293 17.05 1.05 -9.90
C MET A 293 16.75 1.09 -11.40
N ALA A 294 16.85 -0.06 -12.06
CA ALA A 294 16.24 -0.31 -13.36
C ALA A 294 15.39 -1.58 -13.26
N GLY A 295 14.14 -1.53 -13.69
CA GLY A 295 13.19 -2.63 -13.50
C GLY A 295 12.27 -2.83 -14.69
N SER A 296 11.65 -4.00 -14.74
CA SER A 296 10.64 -4.33 -15.73
C SER A 296 9.57 -5.24 -15.14
N ALA A 297 8.34 -5.06 -15.57
CA ALA A 297 7.20 -5.92 -15.22
C ALA A 297 6.43 -6.29 -16.49
N ALA A 298 5.82 -7.47 -16.54
CA ALA A 298 4.96 -7.87 -17.65
C ALA A 298 3.85 -8.83 -17.21
N ASN A 299 2.67 -8.66 -17.79
CA ASN A 299 1.59 -9.64 -17.73
C ASN A 299 1.33 -10.21 -19.13
N VAL A 300 1.07 -11.51 -19.20
CA VAL A 300 0.69 -12.19 -20.45
C VAL A 300 -0.49 -13.11 -20.19
N ALA A 301 -1.59 -12.87 -20.89
CA ALA A 301 -2.76 -13.74 -20.90
C ALA A 301 -2.59 -14.85 -21.94
N LEU A 302 -2.72 -16.11 -21.51
CA LEU A 302 -2.57 -17.31 -22.33
C LEU A 302 -3.75 -18.26 -22.11
N GLY A 303 -4.83 -18.06 -22.86
CA GLY A 303 -6.08 -18.78 -22.65
C GLY A 303 -6.67 -18.45 -21.27
N ASN A 304 -6.79 -19.44 -20.40
CA ASN A 304 -7.30 -19.27 -19.02
C ASN A 304 -6.20 -18.98 -17.99
N TRP A 305 -4.98 -18.67 -18.45
CA TRP A 305 -3.82 -18.40 -17.58
C TRP A 305 -3.41 -16.94 -17.68
N LEU A 306 -3.02 -16.36 -16.54
CA LEU A 306 -2.34 -15.07 -16.47
C LEU A 306 -0.94 -15.30 -15.90
N LEU A 307 0.08 -15.02 -16.70
CA LEU A 307 1.47 -15.05 -16.26
C LEU A 307 1.91 -13.65 -15.90
N LYS A 308 2.42 -13.47 -14.69
CA LYS A 308 2.98 -12.22 -14.20
C LYS A 308 4.47 -12.40 -13.94
N GLY A 309 5.29 -11.40 -14.26
CA GLY A 309 6.72 -11.44 -14.01
C GLY A 309 7.30 -10.06 -13.76
N GLU A 310 8.23 -9.98 -12.81
CA GLU A 310 8.95 -8.77 -12.45
C GLU A 310 10.43 -9.03 -12.24
N LEU A 311 11.24 -8.04 -12.62
CA LEU A 311 12.68 -8.03 -12.45
C LEU A 311 13.12 -6.62 -12.06
N ALA A 312 14.09 -6.52 -11.16
CA ALA A 312 14.73 -5.27 -10.79
C ALA A 312 16.24 -5.49 -10.63
N TYR A 313 17.01 -4.50 -11.06
CA TYR A 313 18.44 -4.36 -10.81
C TYR A 313 18.68 -3.09 -10.00
N LEU A 314 19.37 -3.22 -8.89
CA LEU A 314 19.68 -2.16 -7.93
C LEU A 314 21.19 -1.96 -7.87
N SER A 315 21.64 -0.71 -7.95
CA SER A 315 23.05 -0.33 -7.79
C SER A 315 23.24 0.69 -6.68
N GLY A 316 24.41 0.64 -6.04
CA GLY A 316 24.78 1.59 -4.97
C GLY A 316 24.31 1.19 -3.57
N LEU A 317 23.94 -0.08 -3.37
CA LEU A 317 23.50 -0.60 -2.08
C LEU A 317 24.65 -0.62 -1.07
N GLU A 318 24.43 -0.02 0.10
CA GLU A 318 25.34 -0.12 1.25
C GLU A 318 24.71 -0.97 2.36
N PHE A 319 25.52 -1.71 3.12
CA PHE A 319 25.06 -2.64 4.14
C PHE A 319 25.86 -2.49 5.42
N SER A 320 25.19 -2.62 6.57
CA SER A 320 25.82 -2.55 7.89
C SER A 320 26.95 -3.58 8.08
N GLY A 321 26.86 -4.76 7.43
CA GLY A 321 27.89 -5.80 7.50
C GLY A 321 29.08 -5.59 6.55
N LEU A 322 29.01 -4.60 5.65
CA LEU A 322 30.05 -4.28 4.67
C LEU A 322 30.25 -2.75 4.59
N PRO A 323 30.64 -2.10 5.70
CA PRO A 323 30.68 -0.64 5.78
C PRO A 323 31.62 -0.05 4.73
N GLY A 324 31.13 0.97 4.00
CA GLY A 324 31.87 1.68 2.95
C GLY A 324 31.99 0.95 1.61
N LEU A 325 31.39 -0.23 1.45
CA LEU A 325 31.36 -0.97 0.18
C LEU A 325 29.98 -0.88 -0.47
N LYS A 326 29.96 -0.41 -1.72
CA LYS A 326 28.76 -0.43 -2.56
C LYS A 326 28.62 -1.76 -3.29
N ARG A 327 27.39 -2.24 -3.42
CA ARG A 327 27.02 -3.47 -4.11
C ARG A 327 25.89 -3.23 -5.09
N ASP A 328 25.85 -4.11 -6.07
CA ASP A 328 24.77 -4.21 -7.03
C ASP A 328 24.04 -5.54 -6.81
N ARG A 329 22.72 -5.56 -7.01
CA ARG A 329 21.86 -6.74 -6.85
C ARG A 329 20.77 -6.78 -7.91
#